data_AF-A0A9E7R3I9-F1
#
_entry.id   AF-A0A9E7R3I9-F1
#
_cell.length_a   1.000
_cell.length_b   1.000
_cell.length_c   1.000
_cell.angle_alpha   90.00
_cell.angle_beta   90.00
_cell.angle_gamma   90.00
#
_symmetry.space_group_name_H-M   'P 1'
#
loop_
_entity.id
_entity.type
_entity.pdbx_description
1 polymer ?
#
loop_
_entity_poly.entity_id
_entity_poly.type
_entity_poly.pdbx_seq_one_letter_code
_entity_poly.pdbx_strand_id
1 'polypeptide(L)'
;MVETLLPLQFGGLGGPPLFFRLFGLLFAAVGALNLWKPREMASWQFRRRYGDVEGTLEPSDARVMLMRVFGGFFVLVGLGIFLGLFP
;
A
#
# COMPACT_ATOMS: atom_id res chain seq x y z
N MET A 1 23.72 13.67 -31.52
CA MET A 1 24.26 12.38 -31.06
C MET A 1 23.89 12.28 -29.57
N VAL A 2 22.78 11.58 -29.31
CA VAL A 2 22.30 11.09 -27.99
C VAL A 2 22.21 12.13 -26.85
N GLU A 3 21.05 12.79 -26.77
CA GLU A 3 20.45 13.04 -25.46
C GLU A 3 20.08 11.68 -24.82
N THR A 4 19.93 11.69 -23.49
CA THR A 4 19.30 10.69 -22.63
C THR A 4 20.24 9.88 -21.74
N LEU A 5 19.77 9.77 -20.49
CA LEU A 5 20.24 8.88 -19.43
C LEU A 5 21.36 9.46 -18.56
N LEU A 6 20.99 10.55 -17.86
CA LEU A 6 21.21 10.65 -16.40
C LEU A 6 21.36 9.23 -15.84
N PRO A 7 22.48 8.86 -15.22
CA PRO A 7 22.57 7.58 -14.57
C PRO A 7 21.53 7.62 -13.46
N LEU A 8 20.34 7.04 -13.71
CA LEU A 8 19.56 6.45 -12.65
C LEU A 8 20.58 5.57 -11.96
N GLN A 9 21.03 5.99 -10.77
CA GLN A 9 21.96 5.24 -9.95
C GLN A 9 21.30 3.93 -9.58
N PHE A 10 21.38 2.96 -10.49
CA PHE A 10 21.06 1.57 -10.26
C PHE A 10 22.16 1.03 -9.33
N GLY A 11 21.92 1.12 -8.03
CA GLY A 11 22.58 0.27 -7.03
C GLY A 11 24.08 0.51 -6.85
N GLY A 12 24.48 1.69 -6.41
CA GLY A 12 25.73 1.82 -5.65
C GLY A 12 25.48 1.41 -4.20
N LEU A 13 26.22 0.40 -3.71
CA LEU A 13 26.27 -0.09 -2.33
C LEU A 13 25.04 -0.90 -1.84
N GLY A 14 24.96 -2.16 -2.28
CA GLY A 14 24.44 -3.30 -1.49
C GLY A 14 22.99 -3.32 -1.00
N GLY A 15 22.16 -2.33 -1.33
CA GLY A 15 20.74 -2.27 -0.94
C GLY A 15 19.77 -2.65 -2.07
N PRO A 16 18.48 -2.88 -1.75
CA PRO A 16 17.45 -3.13 -2.75
C PRO A 16 17.40 -1.98 -3.77
N PRO A 17 17.16 -2.26 -5.06
CA PRO A 17 17.01 -1.22 -6.06
C PRO A 17 15.99 -0.16 -5.63
N LEU A 18 16.21 1.10 -5.99
CA LEU A 18 15.40 2.24 -5.54
C LEU A 18 13.90 2.04 -5.81
N PHE A 19 13.56 1.37 -6.90
CA PHE A 19 12.19 0.94 -7.21
C PHE A 19 11.58 0.07 -6.11
N PHE A 20 12.29 -0.94 -5.60
CA PHE A 20 11.78 -1.79 -4.50
C PHE A 20 11.59 -1.01 -3.21
N ARG A 21 12.45 -0.04 -2.91
CA ARG A 21 12.27 0.84 -1.75
C ARG A 21 10.99 1.66 -1.85
N LEU A 22 10.71 2.22 -3.02
CA LEU A 22 9.45 2.95 -3.28
C LEU A 22 8.23 2.04 -3.10
N PHE A 23 8.31 0.79 -3.55
CA PHE A 23 7.27 -0.20 -3.29
C PHE A 23 7.12 -0.50 -1.80
N GLY A 24 8.22 -0.69 -1.06
CA GLY A 24 8.18 -0.86 0.39
C GLY A 24 7.48 0.31 1.10
N LEU A 25 7.80 1.54 0.70
CA LEU A 25 7.17 2.74 1.24
C LEU A 25 5.67 2.81 0.91
N LEU A 26 5.28 2.42 -0.30
CA LEU A 26 3.86 2.34 -0.70
C LEU A 26 3.10 1.31 0.16
N PHE A 27 3.66 0.13 0.36
CA PHE A 27 3.08 -0.91 1.22
C PHE A 27 2.93 -0.43 2.66
N ALA A 28 3.94 0.26 3.18
CA ALA A 28 3.87 0.83 4.52
C ALA A 28 2.79 1.91 4.64
N ALA A 29 2.67 2.79 3.63
CA ALA A 29 1.63 3.82 3.61
C ALA A 29 0.21 3.22 3.55
N VAL A 30 -0.02 2.23 2.68
CA VAL A 30 -1.30 1.52 2.58
C VAL A 30 -1.61 0.76 3.87
N GLY A 31 -0.62 0.14 4.49
CA GLY A 31 -0.77 -0.52 5.78
C GLY A 31 -1.16 0.45 6.89
N ALA A 32 -0.52 1.63 6.94
CA ALA A 32 -0.84 2.68 7.90
C ALA A 32 -2.25 3.23 7.72
N LEU A 33 -2.71 3.39 6.47
CA LEU A 33 -4.08 3.80 6.18
C LEU A 33 -5.11 2.76 6.66
N ASN A 34 -4.81 1.47 6.47
CA ASN A 34 -5.66 0.39 7.00
C ASN A 34 -5.72 0.35 8.54
N LEU A 35 -4.67 0.84 9.22
CA LEU A 35 -4.70 0.98 10.68
C LEU A 35 -5.50 2.21 11.14
N TRP A 36 -5.28 3.36 10.49
CA TRP A 36 -5.92 4.63 10.87
C TRP A 36 -7.42 4.63 10.52
N LYS A 37 -7.76 4.31 9.27
CA LYS A 37 -9.12 4.46 8.73
C LYS A 37 -9.64 3.17 8.09
N PRO A 38 -9.65 2.03 8.81
CA PRO A 38 -10.07 0.74 8.25
C PRO A 38 -11.50 0.75 7.72
N ARG A 39 -12.41 1.49 8.36
CA ARG A 39 -13.82 1.56 7.93
C ARG A 39 -13.98 2.28 6.60
N GLU A 40 -13.24 3.38 6.41
CA GLU A 40 -13.25 4.13 5.15
C GLU A 40 -12.62 3.28 4.03
N MET A 41 -11.51 2.58 4.32
CA MET A 41 -10.85 1.68 3.36
C MET A 41 -11.65 0.42 3.02
N ALA A 42 -12.47 -0.07 3.95
CA ALA A 42 -13.34 -1.24 3.75
C ALA A 42 -14.69 -0.90 3.13
N SER A 43 -15.04 0.39 3.05
CA SER A 43 -16.33 0.81 2.52
C SER A 43 -16.45 0.42 1.04
N TRP A 44 -17.54 -0.29 0.70
CA TRP A 44 -17.87 -0.58 -0.69
C TRP A 44 -19.16 0.17 -1.05
N GLN A 45 -19.05 0.99 -2.09
CA GLN A 45 -20.19 1.63 -2.72
C GLN A 45 -20.75 0.69 -3.78
N PHE A 46 -22.00 0.26 -3.62
CA PHE A 46 -22.69 -0.49 -4.65
C PHE A 46 -23.32 0.49 -5.64
N ARG A 47 -22.90 0.41 -6.91
CA ARG A 47 -23.58 1.07 -8.03
C ARG A 47 -24.50 0.07 -8.71
N ARG A 48 -25.79 0.38 -8.81
CA ARG A 48 -26.72 -0.47 -9.58
C ARG A 48 -26.68 -0.08 -11.06
N ARG A 49 -27.03 -1.03 -11.93
CA ARG A 49 -26.94 -0.94 -13.40
C ARG A 49 -27.72 0.23 -14.04
N TYR A 50 -28.55 0.94 -13.26
CA TYR A 50 -29.38 2.07 -13.69
C TYR A 50 -29.06 3.40 -12.96
N GLY A 51 -27.79 3.62 -12.61
CA GLY A 51 -27.28 4.97 -12.34
C GLY A 51 -27.37 5.45 -10.89
N ASP A 52 -28.22 4.87 -10.05
CA ASP A 52 -28.31 5.24 -8.63
C ASP A 52 -27.40 4.40 -7.72
N VAL A 53 -26.78 5.10 -6.76
CA VAL A 53 -25.98 4.51 -5.66
C VAL A 53 -26.95 4.14 -4.54
N GLU A 54 -27.25 2.86 -4.41
CA GLU A 54 -28.36 2.40 -3.54
C GLU A 54 -27.93 2.19 -2.07
N GLY A 55 -26.63 2.24 -1.77
CA GLY A 55 -26.14 2.22 -0.39
C GLY A 55 -24.66 1.89 -0.21
N THR A 56 -24.11 2.30 0.92
CA THR A 56 -22.79 1.87 1.42
C THR A 56 -22.97 0.63 2.30
N LEU A 57 -22.31 -0.47 1.94
CA LEU A 57 -22.28 -1.64 2.83
C LEU A 57 -21.34 -1.32 4.01
N GLU A 58 -21.92 -1.21 5.21
CA GLU A 58 -21.16 -1.06 6.45
C GLU A 58 -20.24 -2.29 6.62
N PRO A 59 -18.92 -2.10 6.71
CA PRO A 59 -18.00 -3.21 6.91
C PRO A 59 -18.20 -3.83 8.30
N SER A 60 -18.29 -5.16 8.36
CA SER A 60 -18.41 -5.89 9.63
C SER A 60 -17.19 -5.65 10.55
N ASP A 61 -17.40 -5.73 11.86
CA ASP A 61 -16.32 -5.51 12.83
C ASP A 61 -15.16 -6.52 12.67
N ALA A 62 -15.47 -7.76 12.30
CA ALA A 62 -14.47 -8.77 11.97
C ALA A 62 -13.59 -8.34 10.77
N ARG A 63 -14.19 -7.72 9.75
CA ARG A 63 -13.45 -7.21 8.59
C ARG A 63 -12.58 -6.01 8.94
N VAL A 64 -13.07 -5.12 9.80
CA VAL A 64 -12.30 -3.98 10.32
C VAL A 64 -11.09 -4.46 11.13
N MET A 65 -11.28 -5.46 12.01
CA MET A 65 -10.19 -6.07 12.77
C MET A 65 -9.17 -6.73 11.84
N LEU A 66 -9.64 -7.48 10.84
CA LEU A 66 -8.77 -8.13 9.86
C LEU A 66 -7.95 -7.11 9.06
N MET A 67 -8.56 -6.01 8.62
CA MET A 67 -7.85 -4.92 7.94
C MET A 67 -6.78 -4.28 8.82
N ARG A 68 -7.03 -4.11 10.11
CA ARG A 68 -6.00 -3.59 11.04
C ARG A 68 -4.82 -4.56 11.18
N VAL A 69 -5.09 -5.85 11.31
CA VAL A 69 -4.04 -6.88 11.42
C VAL A 69 -3.18 -6.90 10.16
N PHE A 70 -3.80 -6.97 8.98
CA PHE A 70 -3.05 -6.92 7.71
C PHE A 70 -2.39 -5.55 7.48
N GLY A 71 -3.02 -4.46 7.92
CA GLY A 71 -2.45 -3.13 7.87
C GLY A 71 -1.13 -3.06 8.65
N GLY A 72 -1.11 -3.55 9.88
CA GLY A 72 0.11 -3.66 10.68
C GLY A 72 1.17 -4.55 10.03
N PHE A 73 0.77 -5.70 9.49
CA PHE A 73 1.67 -6.57 8.74
C PHE A 73 2.31 -5.85 7.53
N PHE A 74 1.52 -5.13 6.74
CA PHE A 74 2.02 -4.37 5.58
C PHE A 74 2.92 -3.19 5.97
N VAL A 75 2.68 -2.55 7.12
CA VAL A 75 3.61 -1.55 7.67
C VAL A 75 4.98 -2.19 7.94
N LEU A 76 5.00 -3.31 8.66
CA LEU A 76 6.24 -3.98 9.04
C LEU A 76 7.00 -4.50 7.80
N VAL A 77 6.30 -5.16 6.89
CA VAL A 77 6.90 -5.67 5.65
C VAL A 77 7.38 -4.53 4.76
N GLY A 78 6.55 -3.50 4.56
CA GLY A 78 6.88 -2.35 3.73
C GLY A 78 8.10 -1.58 4.24
N LEU A 79 8.19 -1.33 5.54
CA LEU A 79 9.36 -0.73 6.17
C LEU A 79 10.59 -1.63 6.05
N GLY A 80 10.43 -2.95 6.20
CA GLY A 80 11.53 -3.89 6.02
C GLY A 80 12.08 -3.89 4.60
N ILE A 81 11.23 -3.83 3.58
CA ILE A 81 11.66 -3.71 2.18
C ILE A 81 12.34 -2.35 1.93
N PHE A 82 11.78 -1.27 2.46
CA PHE A 82 12.35 0.07 2.32
C PHE A 82 13.76 0.17 2.94
N LEU A 83 13.94 -0.41 4.12
CA LEU A 83 15.22 -0.45 4.84
C LEU A 83 16.20 -1.48 4.27
N GLY A 84 15.74 -2.41 3.43
CA GLY A 84 16.56 -3.51 2.90
C GLY A 84 16.85 -4.61 3.93
N LEU A 85 15.90 -4.84 4.85
CA LEU A 85 15.96 -5.93 5.84
C LEU A 85 15.61 -7.30 5.24
N PHE A 86 15.07 -7.33 4.02
CA PHE A 86 14.76 -8.54 3.27
C PHE A 86 15.61 -8.59 1.99
N PRO A 87 16.07 -9.79 1.59
CA PRO A 87 16.87 -9.98 0.38
C PRO A 87 16.11 -9.64 -0.91
#